data_AF-A0A383EKF1-F1
#
_entry.id   AF-A0A383EKF1-F1
#
_cell.length_a   1.000
_cell.length_b   1.000
_cell.length_c   1.000
_cell.angle_alpha   90.00
_cell.angle_beta   90.00
_cell.angle_gamma   90.00
#
_symmetry.space_group_name_H-M   'P 1'
#
loop_
_entity.id
_entity.type
_entity.pdbx_description
1 polymer ?
#
loop_
_entity_poly.entity_id
_entity_poly.type
_entity_poly.pdbx_seq_one_letter_code
_entity_poly.pdbx_strand_id
1 'polypeptide(L)'
;NNNTAATQFNWTYDGTNPTMTITAAEGTNGFASNDATLSLTFTSSEATDEFEENDITVTNGYMSNFAAISSTVYTATFTPNAPGSAAIDVAEDTFTDAVGNNNTAANQFTWTKINNAPVASDASFTTDEDFAVAMTFTATDADGADFTYAVVDSPAYGVVNTLSEFNGEAYNINTHIISTNADAAMSVHAADLDGDGDMDVLSASKHDDKIAWYENDGSESFTEHVISTS
;
A
#
# COMPACT_ATOMS: atom_id res chain seq x y z
N ASN A 1 -13.29 -8.20 88.21
CA ASN A 1 -12.30 -8.17 87.10
C ASN A 1 -13.02 -8.35 85.78
N ASN A 2 -13.51 -7.25 85.20
CA ASN A 2 -14.06 -7.28 83.84
C ASN A 2 -12.93 -6.91 82.88
N ASN A 3 -12.38 -7.91 82.19
CA ASN A 3 -11.40 -7.65 81.14
C ASN A 3 -12.14 -7.10 79.91
N THR A 4 -11.70 -5.98 79.38
CA THR A 4 -12.17 -5.45 78.09
C THR A 4 -11.62 -6.35 76.99
N ALA A 5 -12.50 -6.93 76.17
CA ALA A 5 -12.08 -7.77 75.05
C ALA A 5 -11.16 -6.98 74.10
N ALA A 6 -10.01 -7.56 73.76
CA ALA A 6 -9.06 -6.96 72.83
C ALA A 6 -9.67 -6.89 71.41
N THR A 7 -9.28 -5.88 70.65
CA THR A 7 -9.62 -5.78 69.22
C THR A 7 -9.05 -6.99 68.49
N GLN A 8 -9.92 -7.76 67.85
CA GLN A 8 -9.53 -8.92 67.06
C GLN A 8 -8.70 -8.45 65.85
N PHE A 9 -7.49 -8.99 65.70
CA PHE A 9 -6.69 -8.82 64.49
C PHE A 9 -7.24 -9.79 63.43
N ASN A 10 -7.80 -9.24 62.36
CA ASN A 10 -8.28 -10.03 61.24
C ASN A 10 -7.19 -10.06 60.17
N TRP A 11 -6.71 -11.25 59.82
CA TRP A 11 -5.91 -11.47 58.63
C TRP A 11 -6.82 -12.02 57.54
N THR A 12 -6.89 -11.34 56.40
CA THR A 12 -7.52 -11.85 55.18
C THR A 12 -6.46 -12.60 54.40
N TYR A 13 -6.57 -13.93 54.36
CA TYR A 13 -5.80 -14.74 53.43
C TYR A 13 -6.51 -14.70 52.08
N ASP A 14 -5.88 -14.06 51.11
CA ASP A 14 -6.26 -14.19 49.72
C ASP A 14 -5.31 -15.20 49.06
N GLY A 15 -5.87 -16.22 48.45
CA GLY A 15 -5.11 -17.27 47.77
C GLY A 15 -5.60 -17.49 46.35
N THR A 16 -6.36 -16.55 45.78
CA THR A 16 -6.68 -16.58 44.36
C THR A 16 -5.59 -15.86 43.59
N ASN A 17 -5.02 -16.54 42.59
CA ASN A 17 -4.06 -15.94 41.70
C ASN A 17 -4.78 -15.12 40.63
N PRO A 18 -4.27 -13.94 40.24
CA PRO A 18 -4.84 -13.18 39.15
C PRO A 18 -4.73 -13.95 37.83
N THR A 19 -5.75 -13.80 36.99
CA THR A 19 -5.81 -14.35 35.62
C THR A 19 -5.95 -13.21 34.63
N MET A 20 -5.43 -13.39 33.42
CA MET A 20 -5.49 -12.36 32.37
C MET A 20 -6.23 -12.88 31.13
N THR A 21 -7.16 -12.08 30.62
CA THR A 21 -7.85 -12.31 29.34
C THR A 21 -7.40 -11.28 28.32
N ILE A 22 -6.99 -11.73 27.13
CA ILE A 22 -6.55 -10.89 26.02
C ILE A 22 -7.63 -10.89 24.93
N THR A 23 -8.07 -9.72 24.51
CA THR A 23 -9.01 -9.54 23.40
C THR A 23 -8.51 -8.50 22.41
N ALA A 24 -9.00 -8.56 21.17
CA ALA A 24 -8.79 -7.53 20.16
C ALA A 24 -10.15 -6.94 19.75
N ALA A 25 -10.19 -5.65 19.43
CA ALA A 25 -11.42 -5.01 18.94
C ALA A 25 -11.82 -5.53 17.55
N GLU A 26 -10.83 -5.95 16.75
CA GLU A 26 -10.98 -6.31 15.34
C GLU A 26 -11.48 -7.75 15.15
N GLY A 27 -11.28 -8.62 16.13
CA GLY A 27 -11.65 -10.02 15.98
C GLY A 27 -11.40 -10.89 17.22
N THR A 28 -11.94 -12.10 17.17
CA THR A 28 -11.74 -13.13 18.21
C THR A 28 -10.42 -13.88 18.00
N ASN A 29 -9.85 -14.43 19.08
CA ASN A 29 -8.60 -15.20 19.02
C ASN A 29 -8.55 -16.19 17.84
N GLY A 30 -7.45 -16.16 17.09
CA GLY A 30 -7.17 -17.04 15.95
C GLY A 30 -7.67 -16.52 14.60
N PHE A 31 -8.25 -15.32 14.54
CA PHE A 31 -8.71 -14.74 13.28
C PHE A 31 -7.55 -14.29 12.37
N ALA A 32 -7.90 -14.03 11.11
CA ALA A 32 -7.00 -13.51 10.10
C ALA A 32 -7.62 -12.27 9.45
N SER A 33 -6.82 -11.23 9.22
CA SER A 33 -7.27 -10.01 8.57
C SER A 33 -6.09 -9.23 7.97
N ASN A 34 -6.42 -8.23 7.15
CA ASN A 34 -5.46 -7.31 6.57
C ASN A 34 -5.33 -6.03 7.41
N ASP A 35 -5.81 -6.01 8.65
CA ASP A 35 -5.68 -4.86 9.55
C ASP A 35 -4.21 -4.46 9.74
N ALA A 36 -3.93 -3.16 9.71
CA ALA A 36 -2.57 -2.65 9.90
C ALA A 36 -2.06 -2.88 11.33
N THR A 37 -2.97 -2.84 12.31
CA THR A 37 -2.69 -2.99 13.74
C THR A 37 -3.88 -3.67 14.43
N LEU A 38 -3.67 -4.20 15.63
CA LEU A 38 -4.74 -4.64 16.52
C LEU A 38 -4.85 -3.75 17.75
N SER A 39 -6.08 -3.45 18.14
CA SER A 39 -6.40 -2.72 19.36
C SER A 39 -6.69 -3.72 20.48
N LEU A 40 -5.67 -4.01 21.29
CA LEU A 40 -5.74 -5.05 22.32
C LEU A 40 -6.28 -4.50 23.64
N THR A 41 -7.09 -5.31 24.31
CA THR A 41 -7.53 -5.10 25.69
C THR A 41 -7.12 -6.30 26.54
N PHE A 42 -6.45 -6.01 27.66
CA PHE A 42 -6.04 -6.97 28.67
C PHE A 42 -6.93 -6.76 29.90
N THR A 43 -7.64 -7.80 30.32
CA THR A 43 -8.55 -7.75 31.46
C THR A 43 -8.12 -8.75 32.51
N SER A 44 -7.67 -8.25 33.65
CA SER A 44 -7.33 -9.06 34.82
C SER A 44 -8.59 -9.41 35.63
N SER A 45 -8.64 -10.60 36.24
CA SER A 45 -9.73 -11.01 37.13
C SER A 45 -9.80 -10.20 38.44
N GLU A 46 -8.72 -9.56 38.81
CA GLU A 46 -8.59 -8.72 40.01
C GLU A 46 -7.54 -7.60 39.80
N ALA A 47 -7.45 -6.69 40.77
CA ALA A 47 -6.53 -5.56 40.68
C ALA A 47 -5.07 -6.06 40.64
N THR A 48 -4.33 -5.70 39.60
CA THR A 48 -2.92 -6.07 39.48
C THR A 48 -2.04 -5.06 40.22
N ASP A 49 -0.91 -5.54 40.69
CA ASP A 49 0.25 -4.76 41.05
C ASP A 49 1.35 -5.00 40.00
N GLU A 50 2.02 -3.94 39.56
CA GLU A 50 3.16 -3.98 38.63
C GLU A 50 2.92 -4.62 37.24
N PHE A 51 1.69 -4.75 36.73
CA PHE A 51 1.49 -5.17 35.32
C PHE A 51 1.88 -4.06 34.33
N GLU A 52 2.94 -4.31 33.57
CA GLU A 52 3.58 -3.38 32.63
C GLU A 52 3.71 -3.98 31.21
N GLU A 53 4.09 -3.15 30.23
CA GLU A 53 4.25 -3.60 28.83
C GLU A 53 5.29 -4.73 28.68
N ASN A 54 6.32 -4.77 29.53
CA ASN A 54 7.37 -5.78 29.49
C ASN A 54 6.91 -7.17 29.92
N ASP A 55 5.75 -7.29 30.59
CA ASP A 55 5.15 -8.56 30.98
C ASP A 55 4.46 -9.25 29.80
N ILE A 56 4.28 -8.51 28.69
CA ILE A 56 3.69 -9.00 27.46
C ILE A 56 4.80 -9.43 26.52
N THR A 57 4.71 -10.65 26.02
CA THR A 57 5.60 -11.15 24.97
C THR A 57 4.83 -11.26 23.66
N VAL A 58 5.50 -10.88 22.57
CA VAL A 58 4.90 -10.91 21.22
C VAL A 58 5.85 -11.54 20.20
N THR A 59 5.26 -12.20 19.20
CA THR A 59 5.97 -12.71 18.03
C THR A 59 5.52 -11.99 16.76
N ASN A 60 6.43 -11.88 15.79
CA ASN A 60 6.17 -11.24 14.49
C ASN A 60 5.57 -9.81 14.57
N GLY A 61 5.95 -9.04 15.60
CA GLY A 61 5.47 -7.68 15.78
C GLY A 61 6.04 -7.02 17.02
N TYR A 62 5.45 -5.89 17.40
CA TYR A 62 5.79 -5.15 18.60
C TYR A 62 4.53 -4.51 19.22
N MET A 63 4.63 -4.16 20.51
CA MET A 63 3.61 -3.42 21.25
C MET A 63 3.93 -1.93 21.28
N SER A 64 2.89 -1.12 21.39
CA SER A 64 2.97 0.33 21.54
C SER A 64 1.71 0.85 22.23
N ASN A 65 1.72 2.11 22.67
CA ASN A 65 0.57 2.76 23.32
C ASN A 65 -0.01 1.97 24.51
N PHE A 66 0.84 1.27 25.26
CA PHE A 66 0.41 0.58 26.47
C PHE A 66 -0.10 1.59 27.51
N ALA A 67 -1.29 1.37 28.03
CA ALA A 67 -1.92 2.24 29.01
C ALA A 67 -2.84 1.45 29.96
N ALA A 68 -2.75 1.77 31.25
CA ALA A 68 -3.72 1.32 32.24
C ALA A 68 -4.97 2.22 32.18
N ILE A 69 -6.14 1.60 32.01
CA ILE A 69 -7.45 2.28 32.05
C ILE A 69 -8.04 2.20 33.46
N SER A 70 -7.80 1.08 34.14
CA SER A 70 -8.11 0.85 35.56
C SER A 70 -7.06 -0.10 36.16
N SER A 71 -7.21 -0.47 37.42
CA SER A 71 -6.38 -1.51 38.05
C SER A 71 -6.60 -2.93 37.49
N THR A 72 -7.59 -3.12 36.61
CA THR A 72 -7.92 -4.43 36.04
C THR A 72 -8.01 -4.43 34.51
N VAL A 73 -7.91 -3.26 33.87
CA VAL A 73 -8.09 -3.13 32.42
C VAL A 73 -6.96 -2.29 31.83
N TYR A 74 -6.30 -2.85 30.83
CA TYR A 74 -5.18 -2.24 30.12
C TYR A 74 -5.43 -2.32 28.62
N THR A 75 -4.91 -1.35 27.89
CA THR A 75 -5.02 -1.30 26.43
C THR A 75 -3.64 -1.13 25.82
N ALA A 76 -3.43 -1.69 24.64
CA ALA A 76 -2.23 -1.48 23.84
C ALA A 76 -2.51 -1.70 22.35
N THR A 77 -1.59 -1.24 21.51
CA THR A 77 -1.64 -1.44 20.06
C THR A 77 -0.57 -2.43 19.64
N PHE A 78 -0.97 -3.53 19.02
CA PHE A 78 -0.05 -4.46 18.38
C PHE A 78 0.15 -4.10 16.91
N THR A 79 1.40 -4.06 16.45
CA THR A 79 1.75 -3.85 15.04
C THR A 79 2.59 -5.03 14.53
N PRO A 80 2.15 -5.74 13.46
CA PRO A 80 2.95 -6.82 12.87
C PRO A 80 4.15 -6.27 12.10
N ASN A 81 5.25 -7.03 12.09
CA ASN A 81 6.43 -6.71 11.27
C ASN A 81 6.25 -7.15 9.80
N ALA A 82 5.50 -8.24 9.58
CA ALA A 82 5.26 -8.80 8.25
C ALA A 82 3.97 -9.64 8.23
N PRO A 83 3.41 -9.94 7.03
CA PRO A 83 2.37 -10.95 6.89
C PRO A 83 2.77 -12.30 7.47
N GLY A 84 1.81 -12.99 8.09
CA GLY A 84 2.04 -14.24 8.80
C GLY A 84 1.39 -14.26 10.17
N SER A 85 1.61 -15.37 10.88
CA SER A 85 1.07 -15.58 12.22
C SER A 85 1.85 -14.77 13.25
N ALA A 86 1.13 -14.14 14.17
CA ALA A 86 1.61 -13.48 15.36
C ALA A 86 0.90 -14.06 16.59
N ALA A 87 1.61 -14.08 17.71
CA ALA A 87 1.12 -14.48 19.01
C ALA A 87 1.44 -13.42 20.05
N ILE A 88 0.49 -13.20 20.97
CA ILE A 88 0.57 -12.30 22.11
C ILE A 88 0.29 -13.12 23.36
N ASP A 89 1.22 -13.06 24.31
CA ASP A 89 1.23 -13.88 25.51
C ASP A 89 1.50 -13.04 26.75
N VAL A 90 0.89 -13.46 27.86
CA VAL A 90 1.24 -13.04 29.22
C VAL A 90 1.53 -14.31 30.00
N ALA A 91 2.80 -14.53 30.36
CA ALA A 91 3.24 -15.75 31.02
C ALA A 91 2.77 -15.80 32.48
N GLU A 92 2.94 -16.94 33.16
CA GLU A 92 2.76 -17.00 34.61
C GLU A 92 3.89 -16.24 35.33
N ASP A 93 3.65 -15.83 36.57
CA ASP A 93 4.64 -15.15 37.42
C ASP A 93 5.24 -13.85 36.82
N THR A 94 4.50 -13.15 35.94
CA THR A 94 4.93 -11.88 35.36
C THR A 94 4.42 -10.67 36.13
N PHE A 95 3.26 -10.77 36.78
CA PHE A 95 2.71 -9.70 37.62
C PHE A 95 2.01 -10.29 38.85
N THR A 96 1.72 -9.45 39.85
CA THR A 96 1.05 -9.87 41.10
C THR A 96 -0.29 -9.17 41.31
N ASP A 97 -1.04 -9.60 42.33
CA ASP A 97 -2.14 -8.80 42.90
C ASP A 97 -1.63 -7.91 44.07
N ALA A 98 -2.53 -7.17 44.71
CA ALA A 98 -2.21 -6.32 45.86
C ALA A 98 -1.78 -7.07 47.14
N VAL A 99 -2.01 -8.38 47.21
CA VAL A 99 -1.63 -9.25 48.34
C VAL A 99 -0.31 -10.00 48.06
N GLY A 100 0.16 -9.94 46.81
CA GLY A 100 1.41 -10.54 46.33
C GLY A 100 1.26 -11.91 45.70
N ASN A 101 0.04 -12.34 45.32
CA ASN A 101 -0.13 -13.59 44.58
C ASN A 101 0.28 -13.38 43.12
N ASN A 102 1.13 -14.26 42.60
CA ASN A 102 1.53 -14.24 41.19
C ASN A 102 0.39 -14.65 40.26
N ASN A 103 0.36 -14.07 39.06
CA ASN A 103 -0.62 -14.44 38.06
C ASN A 103 -0.39 -15.86 37.49
N THR A 104 -1.46 -16.48 37.03
CA THR A 104 -1.36 -17.64 36.15
C THR A 104 -1.21 -17.20 34.70
N ALA A 105 -0.58 -18.02 33.85
CA ALA A 105 -0.44 -17.75 32.42
C ALA A 105 -1.81 -17.50 31.75
N ALA A 106 -1.86 -16.50 30.86
CA ALA A 106 -3.03 -16.21 30.05
C ALA A 106 -3.20 -17.26 28.94
N ASN A 107 -4.42 -17.36 28.41
CA ASN A 107 -4.61 -18.03 27.12
C ASN A 107 -3.98 -17.15 26.03
N GLN A 108 -3.05 -17.73 25.26
CA GLN A 108 -2.41 -17.06 24.13
C GLN A 108 -3.44 -16.48 23.16
N PHE A 109 -3.23 -15.23 22.75
CA PHE A 109 -3.96 -14.63 21.64
C PHE A 109 -3.14 -14.76 20.36
N THR A 110 -3.76 -15.27 19.30
CA THR A 110 -3.14 -15.47 18.00
C THR A 110 -3.90 -14.69 16.93
N TRP A 111 -3.16 -14.17 15.96
CA TRP A 111 -3.71 -13.49 14.80
C TRP A 111 -2.84 -13.77 13.57
N THR A 112 -3.43 -13.80 12.38
CA THR A 112 -2.68 -13.94 11.13
C THR A 112 -2.88 -12.71 10.25
N LYS A 113 -1.81 -11.93 10.07
CA LYS A 113 -1.79 -10.85 9.08
C LYS A 113 -1.77 -11.46 7.69
N ILE A 114 -2.81 -11.18 6.91
CA ILE A 114 -2.88 -11.60 5.50
C ILE A 114 -2.45 -10.45 4.58
N ASN A 115 -1.95 -10.84 3.41
CA ASN A 115 -1.69 -9.98 2.27
C ASN A 115 -2.21 -10.69 1.02
N ASN A 116 -3.30 -10.19 0.48
CA ASN A 116 -3.88 -10.60 -0.78
C ASN A 116 -3.02 -10.10 -1.95
N ALA A 117 -2.95 -10.91 -3.01
CA ALA A 117 -2.31 -10.48 -4.25
C ALA A 117 -3.28 -9.58 -5.03
N PRO A 118 -2.76 -8.58 -5.78
CA PRO A 118 -3.58 -7.78 -6.68
C PRO A 118 -4.13 -8.65 -7.82
N VAL A 119 -5.32 -8.30 -8.30
CA VAL A 119 -6.03 -8.97 -9.40
C VAL A 119 -6.25 -7.97 -10.53
N ALA A 120 -5.64 -8.23 -11.69
CA ALA A 120 -5.89 -7.45 -12.90
C ALA A 120 -7.24 -7.82 -13.53
N SER A 121 -7.91 -6.83 -14.13
CA SER A 121 -9.12 -7.04 -14.94
C SER A 121 -8.74 -7.29 -16.39
N ASP A 122 -9.30 -8.35 -16.98
CA ASP A 122 -9.16 -8.60 -18.41
C ASP A 122 -9.79 -7.46 -19.21
N ALA A 123 -9.06 -6.97 -20.22
CA ALA A 123 -9.57 -5.97 -21.15
C ALA A 123 -9.12 -6.31 -22.58
N SER A 124 -10.02 -6.12 -23.54
CA SER A 124 -9.75 -6.34 -24.96
C SER A 124 -10.08 -5.07 -25.73
N PHE A 125 -9.15 -4.61 -26.55
CA PHE A 125 -9.32 -3.43 -27.38
C PHE A 125 -9.01 -3.77 -28.84
N THR A 126 -9.71 -3.11 -29.75
CA THR A 126 -9.46 -3.18 -31.19
C THR A 126 -9.38 -1.76 -31.71
N THR A 127 -8.48 -1.52 -32.65
CA THR A 127 -8.35 -0.25 -33.35
C THR A 127 -8.10 -0.54 -34.83
N ASP A 128 -8.49 0.39 -35.69
CA ASP A 128 -8.15 0.31 -37.10
C ASP A 128 -6.65 0.58 -37.31
N GLU A 129 -6.13 0.19 -38.46
CA GLU A 129 -4.74 0.49 -38.82
C GLU A 129 -4.47 2.01 -38.75
N ASP A 130 -3.28 2.36 -38.25
CA ASP A 130 -2.82 3.76 -38.07
C ASP A 130 -3.65 4.62 -37.11
N PHE A 131 -4.52 4.02 -36.29
CA PHE A 131 -5.22 4.70 -35.20
C PHE A 131 -4.73 4.23 -33.83
N ALA A 132 -4.28 5.17 -33.00
CA ALA A 132 -3.95 4.89 -31.62
C ALA A 132 -5.23 4.72 -30.77
N VAL A 133 -5.23 3.72 -29.89
CA VAL A 133 -6.28 3.52 -28.89
C VAL A 133 -5.70 3.74 -27.49
N ALA A 134 -6.31 4.65 -26.73
CA ALA A 134 -6.02 4.80 -25.31
C ALA A 134 -6.62 3.62 -24.55
N MET A 135 -5.80 2.92 -23.77
CA MET A 135 -6.22 1.77 -22.97
C MET A 135 -6.05 2.11 -21.50
N THR A 136 -7.10 1.86 -20.71
CA THR A 136 -7.02 1.88 -19.25
C THR A 136 -7.17 0.46 -18.75
N PHE A 137 -6.14 -0.04 -18.06
CA PHE A 137 -6.21 -1.30 -17.33
C PHE A 137 -6.55 -1.02 -15.88
N THR A 138 -7.41 -1.84 -15.29
CA THR A 138 -7.76 -1.75 -13.87
C THR A 138 -7.28 -3.00 -13.16
N ALA A 139 -6.62 -2.81 -12.03
CA ALA A 139 -6.41 -3.87 -11.06
C ALA A 139 -7.11 -3.51 -9.75
N THR A 140 -7.52 -4.53 -9.02
CA THR A 140 -8.03 -4.39 -7.66
C THR A 140 -7.08 -5.10 -6.71
N ASP A 141 -6.92 -4.54 -5.53
CA ASP A 141 -6.15 -5.13 -4.45
C ASP A 141 -6.98 -4.95 -3.18
N ALA A 142 -7.18 -6.04 -2.44
CA ALA A 142 -8.02 -6.00 -1.25
C ALA A 142 -7.35 -5.23 -0.10
N ASP A 143 -6.03 -5.01 -0.16
CA ASP A 143 -5.20 -4.39 0.87
C ASP A 143 -4.82 -2.94 0.53
N GLY A 144 -5.12 -2.48 -0.68
CA GLY A 144 -4.88 -1.10 -1.13
C GLY A 144 -3.41 -0.79 -1.42
N ALA A 145 -2.59 -1.81 -1.72
CA ALA A 145 -1.21 -1.61 -2.13
C ALA A 145 -1.10 -0.89 -3.49
N ASP A 146 -0.03 -0.13 -3.68
CA ASP A 146 0.29 0.49 -4.96
C ASP A 146 0.56 -0.58 -6.03
N PHE A 147 -0.01 -0.39 -7.23
CA PHE A 147 0.15 -1.31 -8.34
C PHE A 147 1.37 -0.95 -9.18
N THR A 148 2.12 -1.97 -9.59
CA THR A 148 3.08 -1.87 -10.69
C THR A 148 2.57 -2.67 -11.87
N TYR A 149 2.66 -2.10 -13.06
CA TYR A 149 2.24 -2.75 -14.30
C TYR A 149 3.45 -2.91 -15.22
N ALA A 150 3.53 -4.05 -15.93
CA ALA A 150 4.54 -4.30 -16.93
C ALA A 150 3.89 -4.96 -18.17
N VAL A 151 4.33 -4.55 -19.36
CA VAL A 151 3.97 -5.26 -20.59
C VAL A 151 4.75 -6.57 -20.62
N VAL A 152 4.03 -7.68 -20.59
CA VAL A 152 4.61 -9.03 -20.65
C VAL A 152 4.92 -9.42 -22.08
N ASP A 153 3.98 -9.15 -23.00
CA ASP A 153 4.13 -9.40 -24.42
C ASP A 153 3.67 -8.19 -25.22
N SER A 154 4.50 -7.76 -26.17
CA SER A 154 4.17 -6.70 -27.11
C SER A 154 3.27 -7.23 -28.23
N PRO A 155 2.39 -6.40 -28.82
CA PRO A 155 1.59 -6.80 -29.97
C PRO A 155 2.49 -7.12 -31.16
N ALA A 156 2.05 -8.06 -32.00
CA ALA A 156 2.78 -8.44 -33.21
C ALA A 156 2.90 -7.29 -34.23
N TYR A 157 1.98 -6.31 -34.15
CA TYR A 157 1.93 -5.12 -34.99
C TYR A 157 1.57 -3.91 -34.10
N GLY A 158 2.36 -2.83 -34.19
CA GLY A 158 2.23 -1.65 -33.34
C GLY A 158 3.15 -1.68 -32.11
N VAL A 159 3.06 -0.64 -31.28
CA VAL A 159 3.86 -0.46 -30.06
C VAL A 159 2.92 -0.17 -28.89
N VAL A 160 3.17 -0.79 -27.74
CA VAL A 160 2.52 -0.42 -26.48
C VAL A 160 3.45 0.51 -25.72
N ASN A 161 3.11 1.79 -25.65
CA ASN A 161 3.82 2.74 -24.80
C ASN A 161 3.20 2.68 -23.40
N THR A 162 3.91 2.07 -22.44
CA THR A 162 3.53 2.13 -21.02
C THR A 162 4.08 3.40 -20.40
N LEU A 163 3.22 4.26 -19.86
CA LEU A 163 3.66 5.28 -18.90
C LEU A 163 3.67 4.65 -17.50
N SER A 164 4.85 4.62 -16.88
CA SER A 164 5.12 3.97 -15.58
C SER A 164 4.58 4.73 -14.36
N GLU A 165 3.82 5.81 -14.55
CA GLU A 165 3.39 6.69 -13.46
C GLU A 165 1.92 7.07 -13.66
N PHE A 166 1.00 6.17 -13.34
CA PHE A 166 -0.43 6.47 -13.38
C PHE A 166 -0.97 6.67 -11.96
N ASN A 167 -0.85 7.91 -11.45
CA ASN A 167 -1.51 8.35 -10.21
C ASN A 167 -2.98 8.71 -10.43
N GLY A 168 -3.66 8.06 -11.39
CA GLY A 168 -5.09 8.24 -11.64
C GLY A 168 -5.51 9.44 -12.49
N GLU A 169 -4.60 10.20 -13.09
CA GLU A 169 -4.94 11.32 -13.98
C GLU A 169 -4.66 10.99 -15.47
N ALA A 170 -5.60 11.35 -16.34
CA ALA A 170 -5.58 10.99 -17.76
C ALA A 170 -4.39 11.62 -18.50
N TYR A 171 -3.54 10.78 -19.11
CA TYR A 171 -2.50 11.22 -20.04
C TYR A 171 -3.10 11.43 -21.44
N ASN A 172 -3.06 12.67 -21.93
CA ASN A 172 -3.58 13.03 -23.24
C ASN A 172 -2.45 12.93 -24.28
N ILE A 173 -2.54 11.96 -25.19
CA ILE A 173 -1.75 11.96 -26.44
C ILE A 173 -2.39 13.05 -27.32
N ASN A 174 -1.83 14.26 -27.32
CA ASN A 174 -2.26 15.30 -28.24
C ASN A 174 -1.57 15.09 -29.59
N THR A 175 -2.35 15.06 -30.66
CA THR A 175 -1.80 15.09 -32.02
C THR A 175 -1.14 16.46 -32.26
N HIS A 176 0.11 16.45 -32.70
CA HIS A 176 0.81 17.67 -33.12
C HIS A 176 0.85 17.71 -34.66
N ILE A 177 0.13 18.65 -35.26
CA ILE A 177 0.05 18.81 -36.71
C ILE A 177 1.17 19.72 -37.17
N ILE A 178 2.17 19.16 -37.86
CA ILE A 178 3.31 19.90 -38.42
C ILE A 178 2.87 20.76 -39.63
N SER A 179 2.10 20.17 -40.56
CA SER A 179 1.55 20.91 -41.71
C SER A 179 0.36 20.17 -42.33
N THR A 180 -0.63 20.94 -42.77
CA THR A 180 -1.76 20.46 -43.60
C THR A 180 -1.64 20.89 -45.07
N ASN A 181 -0.55 21.57 -45.44
CA ASN A 181 -0.40 22.20 -46.75
C ASN A 181 0.30 21.32 -47.79
N ALA A 182 0.73 20.12 -47.40
CA ALA A 182 1.37 19.14 -48.26
C ALA A 182 0.32 18.30 -49.00
N ASP A 183 -0.06 18.71 -50.22
CA ASP A 183 -1.11 18.03 -50.99
C ASP A 183 -0.56 16.75 -51.65
N ALA A 184 -1.19 15.61 -51.31
CA ALA A 184 -0.73 14.28 -51.66
C ALA A 184 0.75 14.05 -51.34
N ALA A 185 1.13 14.29 -50.08
CA ALA A 185 2.41 13.86 -49.54
C ALA A 185 2.60 12.35 -49.79
N MET A 186 3.66 12.01 -50.53
CA MET A 186 3.96 10.62 -50.92
C MET A 186 5.07 10.00 -50.08
N SER A 187 5.93 10.83 -49.50
CA SER A 187 7.01 10.37 -48.65
C SER A 187 7.27 11.42 -47.58
N VAL A 188 7.51 10.95 -46.36
CA VAL A 188 8.02 11.75 -45.26
C VAL A 188 9.27 11.07 -44.71
N HIS A 189 10.24 11.86 -44.28
CA HIS A 189 11.46 11.36 -43.66
C HIS A 189 11.85 12.26 -42.50
N ALA A 190 12.22 11.66 -41.38
CA ALA A 190 12.73 12.41 -40.25
C ALA A 190 14.25 12.27 -40.19
N ALA A 191 14.95 13.39 -40.14
CA ALA A 191 16.40 13.47 -39.99
C ALA A 191 16.73 14.81 -39.33
N ASP A 192 17.87 14.90 -38.66
CA ASP A 192 18.47 16.18 -38.29
C ASP A 192 19.14 16.76 -39.56
N LEU A 193 18.56 17.80 -40.16
CA LEU A 193 19.06 18.38 -41.42
C LEU A 193 20.05 19.53 -41.21
N ASP A 194 20.03 20.21 -40.07
CA ASP A 194 20.85 21.39 -39.80
C ASP A 194 22.00 21.14 -38.79
N GLY A 195 21.97 20.00 -38.11
CA GLY A 195 23.00 19.49 -37.21
C GLY A 195 22.89 20.01 -35.77
N ASP A 196 21.74 20.51 -35.35
CA ASP A 196 21.53 21.05 -34.01
C ASP A 196 21.14 19.99 -32.97
N GLY A 197 20.80 18.78 -33.43
CA GLY A 197 20.53 17.61 -32.62
C GLY A 197 19.05 17.32 -32.39
N ASP A 198 18.13 18.10 -32.96
CA ASP A 198 16.73 17.72 -33.02
C ASP A 198 16.27 17.22 -34.40
N MET A 199 15.19 16.44 -34.37
CA MET A 199 14.74 15.69 -35.54
C MET A 199 13.76 16.53 -36.35
N ASP A 200 14.18 16.93 -37.54
CA ASP A 200 13.33 17.60 -38.51
C ASP A 200 12.48 16.63 -39.33
N VAL A 201 11.58 17.19 -40.14
CA VAL A 201 10.78 16.41 -41.09
C VAL A 201 10.96 16.94 -42.53
N LEU A 202 11.21 16.05 -43.47
CA LEU A 202 11.19 16.33 -44.92
C LEU A 202 9.96 15.68 -45.55
N SER A 203 9.23 16.40 -46.40
CA SER A 203 8.13 15.85 -47.20
C SER A 203 8.40 15.99 -48.70
N ALA A 204 7.92 15.00 -49.45
CA ALA A 204 7.81 15.05 -50.90
C ALA A 204 6.35 14.88 -51.29
N SER A 205 5.80 15.89 -51.95
CA SER A 205 4.38 16.00 -52.21
C SER A 205 4.13 16.13 -53.71
N LYS A 206 3.15 15.35 -54.19
CA LYS A 206 2.97 15.12 -55.63
C LYS A 206 2.09 16.17 -56.29
N HIS A 207 1.09 16.68 -55.59
CA HIS A 207 0.14 17.63 -56.20
C HIS A 207 0.56 19.09 -56.04
N ASP A 208 1.41 19.38 -55.07
CA ASP A 208 2.03 20.69 -54.87
C ASP A 208 3.41 20.81 -55.56
N ASP A 209 3.86 19.75 -56.24
CA ASP A 209 5.17 19.63 -56.90
C ASP A 209 6.33 20.11 -55.99
N LYS A 210 6.24 19.81 -54.69
CA LYS A 210 7.09 20.42 -53.65
C LYS A 210 7.90 19.39 -52.87
N ILE A 211 9.16 19.73 -52.64
CA ILE A 211 9.97 19.18 -51.54
C ILE A 211 10.05 20.24 -50.45
N ALA A 212 9.52 19.93 -49.26
CA ALA A 212 9.50 20.83 -48.11
C ALA A 212 10.25 20.21 -46.93
N TRP A 213 10.99 21.06 -46.22
CA TRP A 213 11.64 20.74 -44.95
C TRP A 213 10.92 21.50 -43.84
N TYR A 214 10.60 20.83 -42.75
CA TYR A 214 10.02 21.39 -41.55
C TYR A 214 11.08 21.31 -40.46
N GLU A 215 11.77 22.44 -40.26
CA GLU A 215 12.81 22.63 -39.24
C GLU A 215 12.14 22.66 -37.87
N ASN A 216 12.53 21.77 -36.98
CA ASN A 216 12.12 21.82 -35.58
C ASN A 216 13.08 22.73 -34.81
N ASP A 217 12.59 23.43 -33.79
CA ASP A 217 13.42 24.32 -32.95
C ASP A 217 13.78 23.69 -31.60
N GLY A 218 13.76 22.36 -31.52
CA GLY A 218 13.88 21.58 -30.29
C GLY A 218 12.68 21.64 -29.35
N SER A 219 11.64 22.42 -29.66
CA SER A 219 10.44 22.58 -28.83
C SER A 219 9.14 22.10 -29.47
N GLU A 220 9.25 21.29 -30.53
CA GLU A 220 8.14 20.81 -31.36
C GLU A 220 7.41 21.96 -32.09
N SER A 221 8.10 23.07 -32.36
CA SER A 221 7.59 24.18 -33.16
C SER A 221 8.30 24.18 -34.52
N PHE A 222 7.54 23.89 -35.58
CA PHE A 222 8.10 23.64 -36.90
C PHE A 222 8.01 24.85 -37.83
N THR A 223 9.11 25.16 -38.52
CA THR A 223 9.17 26.18 -39.59
C THR A 223 9.32 25.51 -40.95
N GLU A 224 8.41 25.80 -41.89
CA GLU A 224 8.47 25.25 -43.24
C GLU A 224 9.44 26.02 -44.15
N HIS A 225 10.37 25.29 -44.75
CA HIS A 225 11.28 25.73 -45.81
C HIS A 225 11.00 24.98 -47.10
N VAL A 226 10.79 25.72 -48.18
CA VAL A 226 10.61 25.13 -49.51
C VAL A 226 11.97 24.90 -50.14
N ILE A 227 12.33 23.63 -50.32
CA ILE A 227 13.62 23.24 -50.90
C ILE A 227 13.55 23.31 -52.42
N SER A 228 12.46 22.84 -53.01
CA SER A 228 12.26 22.90 -54.45
C SER A 228 10.78 22.87 -54.81
N THR A 229 10.44 23.60 -55.87
CA THR A 229 9.19 23.54 -56.60
C THR A 229 9.53 23.43 -58.09
N SER A 230 8.79 22.62 -58.84
CA SER A 230 8.98 22.49 -60.30
C SER A 230 8.01 23.35 -61.11
#